data_AF-A0A1U7EXV2-F1
#
_entry.id   AF-A0A1U7EXV2-F1
#
_cell.length_a   1.000
_cell.length_b   1.000
_cell.length_c   1.000
_cell.angle_alpha   90.00
_cell.angle_beta   90.00
_cell.angle_gamma   90.00
#
_symmetry.space_group_name_H-M   'P 1'
#
loop_
_entity.id
_entity.type
_entity.pdbx_description
1 polymer ?
#
loop_
_entity_poly.entity_id
_entity_poly.type
_entity_poly.pdbx_seq_one_letter_code
_entity_poly.pdbx_strand_id
1 'polypeptide(L)'
;MSRDEDNTTDPPVDGQPESQESLPNGLDGSTAEYDIDDVYKQLQLIEETVTSDAEREEVRRARKMLKRVPGSDHINKYTTRDMGESFVGGVVFSLPLLVEDGVFEIAEWFAEHTIAQVPIFLVLNVLFIGVLVTGLLYAIDVREITITKPIFGFIPRRLVGVLAISLIVAVGSMFMWGRLHEEDPATIEQFGRVTVIWAAAALGAVLADILPGESKGEDISEMIDGDDK
;
A
#
# COMPACT_ATOMS: atom_id res chain seq x y z
N MET A 1 14.97 -68.13 -48.76
CA MET A 1 14.03 -68.72 -47.77
C MET A 1 14.84 -68.94 -46.49
N SER A 2 14.59 -68.09 -45.50
CA SER A 2 14.85 -68.18 -44.04
C SER A 2 16.14 -68.81 -43.49
N ARG A 3 16.87 -68.08 -42.62
CA ARG A 3 16.71 -68.14 -41.15
C ARG A 3 17.78 -67.31 -40.41
N ASP A 4 17.33 -66.72 -39.32
CA ASP A 4 18.04 -65.95 -38.29
C ASP A 4 18.92 -66.82 -37.36
N GLU A 5 19.56 -66.11 -36.39
CA GLU A 5 20.02 -66.57 -35.06
C GLU A 5 21.41 -67.26 -34.99
N ASP A 6 22.32 -67.04 -34.02
CA ASP A 6 22.35 -66.36 -32.72
C ASP A 6 23.80 -66.43 -32.14
N ASN A 7 24.12 -65.56 -31.17
CA ASN A 7 25.07 -65.72 -30.04
C ASN A 7 26.60 -65.82 -30.28
N THR A 8 27.51 -65.29 -29.46
CA THR A 8 27.53 -64.62 -28.14
C THR A 8 28.96 -64.05 -27.95
N THR A 9 29.14 -62.95 -27.21
CA THR A 9 29.97 -62.87 -25.96
C THR A 9 30.08 -61.42 -25.46
N ASP A 10 29.52 -61.16 -24.28
CA ASP A 10 29.62 -59.99 -23.38
C ASP A 10 30.89 -60.05 -22.48
N PRO A 11 31.20 -59.10 -21.55
CA PRO A 11 31.00 -57.64 -21.44
C PRO A 11 32.35 -56.91 -21.02
N PRO A 12 32.40 -55.64 -20.54
CA PRO A 12 32.01 -55.29 -19.15
C PRO A 12 31.33 -53.91 -18.96
N VAL A 13 30.80 -53.78 -17.75
CA VAL A 13 30.05 -52.70 -17.09
C VAL A 13 30.76 -51.34 -17.01
N ASP A 14 30.05 -50.27 -17.36
CA ASP A 14 30.02 -48.96 -16.67
C ASP A 14 28.77 -48.24 -17.22
N GLY A 15 27.80 -47.74 -16.45
CA GLY A 15 27.98 -46.83 -15.34
C GLY A 15 27.33 -45.49 -15.73
N GLN A 16 26.11 -45.28 -15.23
CA GLN A 16 25.45 -43.98 -14.97
C GLN A 16 24.51 -43.34 -16.01
N PRO A 17 23.48 -42.61 -15.50
CA PRO A 17 22.16 -42.48 -16.09
C PRO A 17 21.98 -41.20 -16.90
N GLU A 18 20.84 -41.15 -17.60
CA GLU A 18 20.23 -39.99 -18.23
C GLU A 18 20.55 -38.69 -17.49
N SER A 19 21.28 -37.80 -18.14
CA SER A 19 21.39 -36.41 -17.75
C SER A 19 20.01 -35.76 -17.89
N GLN A 20 19.24 -35.83 -16.81
CA GLN A 20 18.16 -34.88 -16.54
C GLN A 20 18.77 -33.49 -16.64
N GLU A 21 18.47 -32.78 -17.72
CA GLU A 21 18.70 -31.35 -17.77
C GLU A 21 17.96 -30.73 -16.59
N SER A 22 18.75 -30.31 -15.61
CA SER A 22 18.33 -29.60 -14.42
C SER A 22 17.65 -28.32 -14.85
N LEU A 23 16.32 -28.37 -14.96
CA LEU A 23 15.47 -27.19 -14.87
C LEU A 23 15.92 -26.38 -13.64
N PRO A 24 16.07 -25.05 -13.75
CA PRO A 24 16.44 -24.23 -12.61
C PRO A 24 15.41 -24.42 -11.50
N ASN A 25 15.86 -25.07 -10.43
CA ASN A 25 15.08 -25.34 -9.24
C ASN A 25 14.92 -24.02 -8.48
N GLY A 26 13.77 -23.39 -8.64
CA GLY A 26 13.48 -22.09 -8.03
C GLY A 26 12.02 -21.66 -8.12
N LEU A 27 11.08 -22.59 -8.27
CA LEU A 27 9.66 -22.30 -8.11
C LEU A 27 9.13 -23.15 -6.96
N ASP A 28 9.38 -22.63 -5.76
CA ASP A 28 8.62 -22.98 -4.57
C ASP A 28 7.12 -22.76 -4.89
N GLY A 29 6.34 -23.82 -4.71
CA GLY A 29 4.93 -23.89 -5.01
C GLY A 29 4.09 -23.14 -4.01
N SER A 30 4.23 -21.81 -3.96
CA SER A 30 3.11 -20.95 -3.62
C SER A 30 2.40 -20.60 -4.92
N THR A 31 1.09 -20.81 -4.98
CA THR A 31 0.23 -20.19 -6.00
C THR A 31 0.27 -18.67 -5.78
N ALA A 32 1.37 -18.03 -6.15
CA ALA A 32 1.48 -16.60 -6.26
C ALA A 32 0.53 -16.18 -7.38
N GLU A 33 -0.51 -15.44 -7.02
CA GLU A 33 -1.45 -14.90 -7.98
C GLU A 33 -0.72 -13.87 -8.86
N TYR A 34 -0.33 -14.26 -10.07
CA TYR A 34 0.40 -13.39 -11.00
C TYR A 34 -0.43 -12.16 -11.38
N ASP A 35 0.12 -10.97 -11.16
CA ASP A 35 -0.49 -9.72 -11.63
C ASP A 35 -0.22 -9.52 -13.13
N ILE A 36 -1.12 -8.80 -13.81
CA ILE A 36 -1.02 -8.45 -15.23
C ILE A 36 0.26 -7.65 -15.50
N ASP A 37 0.70 -6.82 -14.55
CA ASP A 37 1.95 -6.08 -14.62
C ASP A 37 3.19 -6.98 -14.58
N ASP A 38 3.14 -8.08 -13.85
CA ASP A 38 4.25 -9.03 -13.79
C ASP A 38 4.34 -9.85 -15.08
N VAL A 39 3.20 -10.20 -15.66
CA VAL A 39 3.13 -10.78 -17.01
C VAL A 39 3.69 -9.79 -18.04
N TYR A 40 3.41 -8.49 -17.90
CA TYR A 40 3.95 -7.46 -18.80
C TYR A 40 5.47 -7.30 -18.69
N LYS A 41 6.02 -7.28 -17.47
CA LYS A 41 7.47 -7.24 -17.23
C LYS A 41 8.16 -8.48 -17.79
N GLN A 42 7.55 -9.66 -17.60
CA GLN A 42 8.09 -10.91 -18.13
C GLN A 42 8.12 -10.93 -19.66
N LEU A 43 7.05 -10.44 -20.31
CA LEU A 43 7.03 -10.30 -21.78
C LEU A 43 8.09 -9.31 -22.27
N GLN A 44 8.36 -8.23 -21.53
CA GLN A 44 9.42 -7.29 -21.88
C GLN A 44 10.82 -7.91 -21.77
N LEU A 45 11.06 -8.70 -20.71
CA LEU A 45 12.32 -9.41 -20.52
C LEU A 45 12.55 -10.45 -21.63
N ILE A 46 11.48 -11.11 -22.09
CA ILE A 46 11.53 -12.02 -23.23
C ILE A 46 11.81 -11.24 -24.54
N GLU A 47 11.18 -10.07 -24.77
CA GLU A 47 11.46 -9.22 -25.95
C GLU A 47 12.94 -8.81 -26.05
N GLU A 48 13.57 -8.50 -24.91
CA GLU A 48 14.99 -8.10 -24.83
C GLU A 48 15.96 -9.27 -25.01
N THR A 49 15.54 -10.48 -24.64
CA THR A 49 16.37 -11.71 -24.74
C THR A 49 16.28 -12.36 -26.12
N VAL A 50 15.18 -12.15 -26.84
CA VAL A 50 14.92 -12.78 -28.13
C VAL A 50 15.71 -12.11 -29.26
N THR A 51 16.46 -12.94 -29.98
CA THR A 51 17.36 -12.51 -31.07
C THR A 51 16.71 -12.58 -32.45
N SER A 52 15.62 -13.33 -32.63
CA SER A 52 14.94 -13.48 -33.93
C SER A 52 13.83 -12.44 -34.13
N ASP A 53 13.73 -11.91 -35.35
CA ASP A 53 12.73 -10.89 -35.69
C ASP A 53 11.29 -11.43 -35.67
N ALA A 54 11.12 -12.72 -35.96
CA ALA A 54 9.81 -13.38 -35.96
C ALA A 54 9.25 -13.52 -34.53
N GLU A 55 10.08 -13.94 -33.58
CA GLU A 55 9.67 -14.11 -32.18
C GLU A 55 9.44 -12.75 -31.49
N ARG A 56 10.22 -11.71 -31.81
CA ARG A 56 9.94 -10.34 -31.33
C ARG A 56 8.55 -9.85 -31.75
N GLU A 57 8.12 -10.18 -32.96
CA GLU A 57 6.83 -9.78 -33.48
C GLU A 57 5.66 -10.54 -32.83
N GLU A 58 5.89 -11.76 -32.35
CA GLU A 58 4.93 -12.50 -31.54
C GLU A 58 4.80 -11.93 -30.13
N VAL A 59 5.91 -11.56 -29.48
CA VAL A 59 5.90 -10.90 -28.16
C VAL A 59 5.17 -9.56 -28.22
N ARG A 60 5.39 -8.76 -29.27
CA ARG A 60 4.66 -7.50 -29.48
C ARG A 60 3.15 -7.71 -29.67
N ARG A 61 2.75 -8.78 -30.37
CA ARG A 61 1.34 -9.12 -30.54
C ARG A 61 0.70 -9.53 -29.22
N ALA A 62 1.37 -10.38 -28.44
CA ALA A 62 0.91 -10.77 -27.10
C ALA A 62 0.74 -9.53 -26.19
N ARG A 63 1.74 -8.64 -26.17
CA ARG A 63 1.71 -7.37 -25.42
C ARG A 63 0.53 -6.47 -25.84
N LYS A 64 0.24 -6.40 -27.14
CA LYS A 64 -0.87 -5.60 -27.68
C LYS A 64 -2.24 -6.22 -27.40
N MET A 65 -2.34 -7.54 -27.30
CA MET A 65 -3.55 -8.23 -26.87
C MET A 65 -3.80 -8.03 -25.38
N LEU A 66 -2.74 -8.09 -24.55
CA LEU A 66 -2.85 -7.88 -23.10
C LEU A 66 -3.38 -6.47 -22.77
N LYS A 67 -2.93 -5.45 -23.52
CA LYS A 67 -3.46 -4.06 -23.43
C LYS A 67 -4.94 -3.89 -23.82
N ARG A 68 -5.58 -4.92 -24.40
CA ARG A 68 -6.98 -4.87 -24.85
C ARG A 68 -7.91 -5.73 -24.01
N VAL A 69 -7.39 -6.44 -23.01
CA VAL A 69 -8.21 -7.22 -22.08
C VAL A 69 -8.96 -6.25 -21.16
N PRO A 70 -10.31 -6.22 -21.18
CA PRO A 70 -11.08 -5.44 -20.23
C PRO A 70 -10.77 -5.95 -18.82
N GLY A 71 -10.20 -5.09 -17.97
CA GLY A 71 -9.63 -5.47 -16.67
C GLY A 71 -8.13 -5.19 -16.52
N SER A 72 -7.44 -4.77 -17.60
CA SER A 72 -6.07 -4.24 -17.53
C SER A 72 -6.00 -2.80 -16.99
N ASP A 73 -7.14 -2.13 -16.85
CA ASP A 73 -7.25 -0.83 -16.21
C ASP A 73 -7.55 -1.03 -14.73
N HIS A 74 -6.48 -1.00 -13.94
CA HIS A 74 -6.44 -0.54 -12.55
C HIS A 74 -7.56 -1.03 -11.61
N ILE A 75 -7.22 -1.99 -10.75
CA ILE A 75 -7.73 -2.00 -9.39
C ILE A 75 -7.04 -0.87 -8.62
N ASN A 76 -7.35 0.38 -8.96
CA ASN A 76 -7.04 1.56 -8.11
C ASN A 76 -8.27 1.84 -7.28
N LYS A 77 -8.48 1.02 -6.26
CA LYS A 77 -9.49 1.27 -5.24
C LYS A 77 -8.75 1.27 -3.91
N TYR A 78 -8.90 2.37 -3.17
CA TYR A 78 -8.44 2.46 -1.79
C TYR A 78 -9.07 1.29 -1.04
N THR A 79 -8.25 0.28 -0.76
CA THR A 79 -8.72 -1.03 -0.33
C THR A 79 -8.85 -1.00 1.19
N THR A 80 -9.72 -1.85 1.76
CA THR A 80 -9.78 -2.04 3.23
C THR A 80 -8.41 -2.31 3.86
N ARG A 81 -7.49 -2.90 3.07
CA ARG A 81 -6.08 -3.07 3.37
C ARG A 81 -5.36 -1.75 3.64
N ASP A 82 -5.38 -0.80 2.70
CA ASP A 82 -4.72 0.50 2.81
C ASP A 82 -5.19 1.24 4.06
N MET A 83 -6.47 1.04 4.40
CA MET A 83 -7.05 1.55 5.64
C MET A 83 -6.47 0.87 6.88
N GLY A 84 -6.30 -0.46 6.85
CA GLY A 84 -5.68 -1.23 7.92
C GLY A 84 -4.19 -0.89 8.12
N GLU A 85 -3.43 -0.73 7.05
CA GLU A 85 -2.01 -0.33 7.11
C GLU A 85 -1.86 1.09 7.66
N SER A 86 -2.69 2.03 7.17
CA SER A 86 -2.80 3.38 7.71
C SER A 86 -3.13 3.37 9.21
N PHE A 87 -4.08 2.51 9.63
CA PHE A 87 -4.46 2.37 11.03
C PHE A 87 -3.29 1.86 11.89
N VAL A 88 -2.63 0.78 11.48
CA VAL A 88 -1.49 0.20 12.20
C VAL A 88 -0.35 1.21 12.32
N GLY A 89 0.01 1.86 11.21
CA GLY A 89 1.02 2.90 11.20
C GLY A 89 0.67 4.04 12.15
N GLY A 90 -0.59 4.51 12.11
CA GLY A 90 -1.06 5.56 12.99
C GLY A 90 -1.01 5.19 14.48
N VAL A 91 -1.39 3.96 14.83
CA VAL A 91 -1.32 3.47 16.22
C VAL A 91 0.13 3.40 16.68
N VAL A 92 1.00 2.72 15.93
CA VAL A 92 2.41 2.51 16.34
C VAL A 92 3.14 3.83 16.56
N PHE A 93 2.93 4.82 15.70
CA PHE A 93 3.58 6.12 15.82
C PHE A 93 2.95 7.04 16.87
N SER A 94 1.66 6.88 17.20
CA SER A 94 0.99 7.70 18.21
C SER A 94 1.20 7.20 19.64
N LEU A 95 1.43 5.91 19.83
CA LEU A 95 1.59 5.30 21.16
C LEU A 95 2.67 5.97 22.03
N PRO A 96 3.88 6.29 21.53
CA PRO A 96 4.89 6.96 22.35
C PRO A 96 4.42 8.32 22.88
N LEU A 97 3.77 9.13 22.02
CA LEU A 97 3.26 10.44 22.42
C LEU A 97 2.08 10.32 23.39
N LEU A 98 1.26 9.28 23.28
CA LEU A 98 0.09 9.09 24.15
C LEU A 98 0.48 8.90 25.63
N VAL A 99 1.70 8.44 25.88
CA VAL A 99 2.25 8.25 27.23
C VAL A 99 2.99 9.51 27.72
N GLU A 100 3.26 10.47 26.84
CA GLU A 100 4.05 11.65 27.15
C GLU A 100 3.19 12.86 27.53
N ASP A 101 3.56 13.52 28.63
CA ASP A 101 2.83 14.69 29.13
C ASP A 101 3.10 15.95 28.29
N GLY A 102 4.13 15.96 27.46
CA GLY A 102 4.43 17.08 26.54
C GLY A 102 3.29 17.35 25.53
N VAL A 103 2.42 16.38 25.25
CA VAL A 103 1.22 16.58 24.42
C VAL A 103 0.26 17.59 25.05
N PHE A 104 0.18 17.59 26.38
CA PHE A 104 -0.70 18.44 27.17
C PHE A 104 -0.15 19.86 27.19
N GLU A 105 1.15 20.02 27.44
CA GLU A 105 1.85 21.31 27.39
C GLU A 105 1.73 21.98 26.01
N ILE A 106 1.89 21.22 24.92
CA ILE A 106 1.72 21.75 23.57
C ILE A 106 0.27 22.18 23.31
N ALA A 107 -0.70 21.42 23.80
CA ALA A 107 -2.12 21.74 23.63
C ALA A 107 -2.55 22.96 24.46
N GLU A 108 -2.02 23.10 25.67
CA GLU A 108 -2.18 24.28 26.52
C GLU A 108 -1.62 25.51 25.80
N TRP A 109 -0.40 25.41 25.26
CA TRP A 109 0.20 26.48 24.45
C TRP A 109 -0.69 26.92 23.28
N PHE A 110 -1.32 25.97 22.59
CA PHE A 110 -2.27 26.27 21.52
C PHE A 110 -3.52 27.02 22.00
N ALA A 111 -4.02 26.68 23.18
CA ALA A 111 -5.21 27.28 23.76
C ALA A 111 -4.93 28.70 24.31
N GLU A 112 -3.75 28.92 24.90
CA GLU A 112 -3.35 30.22 25.45
C GLU A 112 -3.05 31.26 24.36
N HIS A 113 -2.44 30.84 23.25
CA HIS A 113 -1.97 31.75 22.21
C HIS A 113 -3.06 32.04 21.17
N THR A 114 -3.97 32.93 21.56
CA THR A 114 -5.07 33.41 20.70
C THR A 114 -4.85 34.85 20.24
N ILE A 115 -5.03 35.10 18.94
CA ILE A 115 -5.07 36.45 18.37
C ILE A 115 -6.45 36.65 17.75
N ALA A 116 -7.13 37.74 18.14
CA ALA A 116 -8.50 38.02 17.69
C ALA A 116 -9.46 36.82 17.92
N GLN A 117 -9.32 36.12 19.07
CA GLN A 117 -10.08 34.91 19.45
C GLN A 117 -9.79 33.67 18.59
N VAL A 118 -8.78 33.72 17.72
CA VAL A 118 -8.36 32.58 16.90
C VAL A 118 -7.08 31.97 17.47
N PRO A 119 -7.06 30.66 17.79
CA PRO A 119 -5.86 29.96 18.24
C PRO A 119 -4.91 29.73 17.06
N ILE A 120 -3.99 30.66 16.80
CA ILE A 120 -3.18 30.67 15.58
C ILE A 120 -2.29 29.43 15.47
N PHE A 121 -1.63 29.03 16.56
CA PHE A 121 -0.74 27.87 16.53
C PHE A 121 -1.48 26.56 16.32
N LEU A 122 -2.73 26.45 16.81
CA LEU A 122 -3.59 25.31 16.53
C LEU A 122 -3.92 25.23 15.02
N VAL A 123 -4.30 26.36 14.42
CA VAL A 123 -4.60 26.42 12.99
C VAL A 123 -3.35 26.08 12.17
N LEU A 124 -2.19 26.63 12.55
CA LEU A 124 -0.91 26.30 11.92
C LEU A 124 -0.56 24.83 12.06
N ASN A 125 -0.82 24.20 13.21
CA ASN A 125 -0.59 22.78 13.42
C ASN A 125 -1.46 21.92 12.49
N VAL A 126 -2.76 22.20 12.41
CA VAL A 126 -3.67 21.48 11.50
C VAL A 126 -3.24 21.65 10.03
N LEU A 127 -2.85 22.86 9.63
CA LEU A 127 -2.32 23.11 8.29
C LEU A 127 -0.99 22.37 8.07
N PHE A 128 -0.10 22.35 9.06
CA PHE A 128 1.17 21.63 9.02
C PHE A 128 0.95 20.13 8.79
N ILE A 129 0.01 19.50 9.50
CA ILE A 129 -0.35 18.08 9.30
C ILE A 129 -0.78 17.85 7.85
N GLY A 130 -1.70 18.68 7.34
CA GLY A 130 -2.18 18.57 5.97
C GLY A 130 -1.07 18.73 4.93
N VAL A 131 -0.21 19.73 5.10
CA VAL A 131 0.96 19.98 4.22
C VAL A 131 1.97 18.85 4.31
N LEU A 132 2.22 18.31 5.50
CA LEU A 132 3.15 17.20 5.71
C LEU A 132 2.67 15.93 5.01
N VAL A 133 1.41 15.53 5.22
CA VAL A 133 0.84 14.32 4.61
C VAL A 133 0.74 14.47 3.10
N THR A 134 0.27 15.64 2.64
CA THR A 134 0.23 15.96 1.20
C THR A 134 1.63 15.93 0.62
N GLY A 135 2.60 16.56 1.28
CA GLY A 135 3.99 16.58 0.87
C GLY A 135 4.56 15.17 0.77
N LEU A 136 4.29 14.30 1.74
CA LEU A 136 4.79 12.94 1.73
C LEU A 136 4.17 12.09 0.60
N LEU A 137 2.86 12.18 0.39
CA LEU A 137 2.19 11.49 -0.70
C LEU A 137 2.66 11.98 -2.07
N TYR A 138 2.75 13.30 -2.28
CA TYR A 138 3.12 13.86 -3.59
C TYR A 138 4.63 13.87 -3.86
N ALA A 139 5.49 13.95 -2.84
CA ALA A 139 6.93 13.90 -3.04
C ALA A 139 7.43 12.49 -3.34
N ILE A 140 6.76 11.47 -2.81
CA ILE A 140 7.13 10.06 -3.00
C ILE A 140 6.50 9.50 -4.28
N ASP A 141 5.33 9.99 -4.67
CA ASP A 141 4.63 9.51 -5.86
C ASP A 141 5.08 10.28 -7.13
N VAL A 142 6.31 10.03 -7.57
CA VAL A 142 6.81 10.43 -8.91
C VAL A 142 6.22 9.53 -10.01
N ARG A 143 5.24 8.67 -9.68
CA ARG A 143 4.54 7.83 -10.64
C ARG A 143 3.19 8.47 -10.95
N GLU A 144 2.87 8.44 -12.24
CA GLU A 144 1.83 9.17 -12.92
C GLU A 144 0.44 8.90 -12.31
N ILE A 145 0.04 9.70 -11.32
CA ILE A 145 -1.28 9.62 -10.70
C ILE A 145 -2.31 10.00 -11.75
N THR A 146 -2.95 9.01 -12.36
CA THR A 146 -4.12 9.24 -13.22
C THR A 146 -5.28 9.62 -12.30
N ILE A 147 -5.48 10.94 -12.16
CA ILE A 147 -6.52 11.56 -11.32
C ILE A 147 -7.90 11.04 -11.75
N THR A 148 -8.37 9.97 -11.12
CA THR A 148 -9.69 9.40 -11.38
C THR A 148 -10.62 9.79 -10.25
N LYS A 149 -11.47 10.79 -10.53
CA LYS A 149 -12.55 11.33 -9.65
C LYS A 149 -12.08 11.89 -8.31
N PRO A 150 -11.35 13.02 -8.32
CA PRO A 150 -10.97 13.76 -7.12
C PRO A 150 -12.21 14.26 -6.36
N ILE A 151 -12.13 14.27 -5.03
CA ILE A 151 -13.14 14.95 -4.21
C ILE A 151 -12.92 16.47 -4.42
N PHE A 152 -14.00 17.20 -4.73
CA PHE A 152 -13.94 18.64 -5.07
C PHE A 152 -13.03 19.02 -6.26
N GLY A 153 -12.57 18.08 -7.09
CA GLY A 153 -11.74 18.39 -8.27
C GLY A 153 -10.24 18.39 -8.03
N PHE A 154 -9.77 18.47 -6.78
CA PHE A 154 -8.34 18.59 -6.43
C PHE A 154 -7.86 17.73 -5.26
N ILE A 155 -8.75 17.18 -4.42
CA ILE A 155 -8.35 16.42 -3.22
C ILE A 155 -8.31 14.92 -3.54
N PRO A 156 -7.15 14.22 -3.40
CA PRO A 156 -7.07 12.77 -3.56
C PRO A 156 -7.88 12.04 -2.49
N ARG A 157 -8.64 11.01 -2.89
CA ARG A 157 -9.40 10.17 -1.94
C ARG A 157 -8.47 9.48 -0.93
N ARG A 158 -7.28 9.07 -1.38
CA ARG A 158 -6.22 8.49 -0.55
C ARG A 158 -5.81 9.41 0.60
N LEU A 159 -5.58 10.70 0.33
CA LEU A 159 -5.26 11.71 1.34
C LEU A 159 -6.36 11.79 2.41
N VAL A 160 -7.63 11.81 1.98
CA VAL A 160 -8.78 11.87 2.90
C VAL A 160 -8.86 10.60 3.75
N GLY A 161 -8.63 9.41 3.17
CA GLY A 161 -8.61 8.15 3.90
C GLY A 161 -7.55 8.11 4.99
N VAL A 162 -6.30 8.42 4.65
CA VAL A 162 -5.17 8.45 5.59
C VAL A 162 -5.43 9.46 6.73
N LEU A 163 -5.88 10.68 6.40
CA LEU A 163 -6.18 11.71 7.40
C LEU A 163 -7.37 11.32 8.29
N ALA A 164 -8.42 10.73 7.73
CA ALA A 164 -9.59 10.31 8.49
C ALA A 164 -9.26 9.15 9.46
N ILE A 165 -8.54 8.13 8.99
CA ILE A 165 -8.17 6.98 9.82
C ILE A 165 -7.22 7.39 10.93
N SER A 166 -6.19 8.18 10.61
CA SER A 166 -5.27 8.70 11.63
C SER A 166 -5.98 9.60 12.66
N LEU A 167 -6.99 10.37 12.24
CA LEU A 167 -7.80 11.17 13.16
C LEU A 167 -8.65 10.27 14.08
N ILE A 168 -9.27 9.22 13.54
CA ILE A 168 -10.01 8.22 14.32
C ILE A 168 -9.08 7.54 15.33
N VAL A 169 -7.86 7.18 14.92
CA VAL A 169 -6.85 6.62 15.82
C VAL A 169 -6.52 7.60 16.94
N ALA A 170 -6.24 8.87 16.62
CA ALA A 170 -5.89 9.88 17.60
C ALA A 170 -7.02 10.17 18.60
N VAL A 171 -8.25 10.37 18.11
CA VAL A 171 -9.42 10.58 18.96
C VAL A 171 -9.72 9.34 19.79
N GLY A 172 -9.75 8.18 19.15
CA GLY A 172 -10.10 6.91 19.80
C GLY A 172 -9.12 6.53 20.89
N SER A 173 -7.82 6.69 20.64
CA SER A 173 -6.78 6.39 21.64
C SER A 173 -6.83 7.39 22.80
N MET A 174 -6.90 8.69 22.53
CA MET A 174 -7.00 9.72 23.57
C MET A 174 -8.26 9.57 24.43
N PHE A 175 -9.38 9.20 23.82
CA PHE A 175 -10.64 8.93 24.52
C PHE A 175 -10.57 7.65 25.34
N MET A 176 -10.11 6.54 24.73
CA MET A 176 -10.08 5.23 25.39
C MET A 176 -9.17 5.21 26.62
N TRP A 177 -8.03 5.92 26.58
CA TRP A 177 -7.12 6.04 27.72
C TRP A 177 -7.46 7.18 28.69
N GLY A 178 -8.55 7.91 28.47
CA GLY A 178 -9.00 8.98 29.37
C GLY A 178 -8.16 10.27 29.32
N ARG A 179 -7.15 10.34 28.44
CA ARG A 179 -6.23 11.49 28.30
C ARG A 179 -6.93 12.80 27.88
N LEU A 180 -8.13 12.71 27.29
CA LEU A 180 -8.93 13.90 26.94
C LEU A 180 -9.48 14.67 28.15
N HIS A 181 -9.69 14.02 29.27
CA HIS A 181 -10.36 14.61 30.44
C HIS A 181 -9.40 14.85 31.62
N GLU A 182 -8.14 14.47 31.46
CA GLU A 182 -7.10 14.68 32.45
C GLU A 182 -6.90 16.18 32.69
N GLU A 183 -7.03 16.60 33.95
CA GLU A 183 -6.93 17.99 34.42
C GLU A 183 -8.12 18.93 34.11
N ASP A 184 -9.26 18.38 33.70
CA ASP A 184 -10.49 19.14 33.38
C ASP A 184 -10.26 20.29 32.36
N PRO A 185 -9.70 19.98 31.17
CA PRO A 185 -9.25 20.98 30.20
C PRO A 185 -10.40 21.65 29.45
N ALA A 186 -10.15 22.86 28.95
CA ALA A 186 -11.06 23.56 28.06
C ALA A 186 -11.24 22.82 26.71
N THR A 187 -12.38 22.98 26.04
CA THR A 187 -12.66 22.30 24.77
C THR A 187 -11.61 22.54 23.68
N ILE A 188 -11.03 23.74 23.62
CA ILE A 188 -9.97 24.09 22.66
C ILE A 188 -8.71 23.28 22.94
N GLU A 189 -8.36 23.13 24.20
CA GLU A 189 -7.20 22.36 24.63
C GLU A 189 -7.41 20.87 24.34
N GLN A 190 -8.59 20.31 24.63
CA GLN A 190 -8.94 18.93 24.27
C GLN A 190 -8.73 18.67 22.77
N PHE A 191 -9.19 19.60 21.93
CA PHE A 191 -8.97 19.51 20.49
C PHE A 191 -7.48 19.65 20.14
N GLY A 192 -6.76 20.56 20.80
CA GLY A 192 -5.30 20.68 20.69
C GLY A 192 -4.58 19.36 20.95
N ARG A 193 -4.87 18.69 22.06
CA ARG A 193 -4.29 17.39 22.44
C ARG A 193 -4.51 16.35 21.34
N VAL A 194 -5.72 16.29 20.78
CA VAL A 194 -6.02 15.41 19.63
C VAL A 194 -5.16 15.77 18.42
N THR A 195 -5.03 17.05 18.07
CA THR A 195 -4.26 17.44 16.87
C THR A 195 -2.77 17.12 16.98
N VAL A 196 -2.19 17.17 18.18
CA VAL A 196 -0.79 16.78 18.40
C VAL A 196 -0.60 15.28 18.17
N ILE A 197 -1.46 14.44 18.77
CA ILE A 197 -1.45 12.99 18.53
C ILE A 197 -1.75 12.68 17.06
N TRP A 198 -2.67 13.41 16.46
CA TRP A 198 -3.04 13.26 15.06
C TRP A 198 -1.87 13.52 14.12
N ALA A 199 -0.96 14.45 14.43
CA ALA A 199 0.24 14.68 13.63
C ALA A 199 1.12 13.40 13.55
N ALA A 200 1.38 12.76 14.69
CA ALA A 200 2.15 11.53 14.76
C ALA A 200 1.39 10.35 14.10
N ALA A 201 0.09 10.23 14.38
CA ALA A 201 -0.75 9.20 13.78
C ALA A 201 -0.84 9.36 12.25
N ALA A 202 -0.95 10.58 11.74
CA ALA A 202 -1.04 10.88 10.32
C ALA A 202 0.28 10.58 9.61
N LEU A 203 1.42 10.93 10.23
CA LEU A 203 2.75 10.56 9.75
C LEU A 203 2.92 9.04 9.66
N GLY A 204 2.57 8.31 10.73
CA GLY A 204 2.64 6.85 10.74
C GLY A 204 1.72 6.21 9.71
N ALA A 205 0.50 6.73 9.58
CA ALA A 205 -0.48 6.24 8.62
C ALA A 205 0.00 6.44 7.17
N VAL A 206 0.49 7.62 6.82
CA VAL A 206 0.99 7.89 5.47
C VAL A 206 2.25 7.07 5.14
N LEU A 207 3.13 6.85 6.12
CA LEU A 207 4.31 6.01 5.92
C LEU A 207 3.93 4.55 5.69
N ALA A 208 3.00 4.02 6.48
CA ALA A 208 2.53 2.65 6.34
C ALA A 208 1.79 2.43 5.02
N ASP A 209 0.94 3.37 4.63
CA ASP A 209 0.19 3.37 3.36
C ASP A 209 1.11 3.46 2.12
N ILE A 210 2.35 3.92 2.27
CA ILE A 210 3.35 3.98 1.20
C ILE A 210 4.17 2.69 1.10
N LEU A 211 4.17 1.82 2.12
CA LEU A 211 4.93 0.59 2.08
C LEU A 211 4.29 -0.42 1.10
N PRO A 212 5.10 -1.11 0.25
CA PRO A 212 4.56 -2.11 -0.67
C PRO A 212 3.95 -3.27 0.11
N GLY A 213 2.64 -3.44 -0.01
CA GLY A 213 1.90 -4.53 0.62
C GLY A 213 1.52 -5.63 -0.37
N GLU A 214 2.11 -6.82 -0.28
CA GLU A 214 1.65 -8.01 -1.02
C GLU A 214 0.33 -8.54 -0.39
N SER A 215 -0.78 -8.54 -1.13
CA SER A 215 -2.07 -9.24 -0.87
C SER A 215 -3.32 -8.36 -1.07
N LYS A 216 -4.33 -8.90 -1.75
CA LYS A 216 -5.54 -8.19 -2.18
C LYS A 216 -6.55 -8.14 -1.02
N GLY A 217 -6.99 -6.95 -0.61
CA GLY A 217 -8.09 -6.78 0.35
C GLY A 217 -9.44 -6.59 -0.35
N GLU A 218 -10.53 -6.98 0.31
CA GLU A 218 -11.89 -6.87 -0.21
C GLU A 218 -12.41 -5.42 -0.24
N ASP A 219 -13.31 -5.19 -1.20
CA ASP A 219 -13.76 -3.90 -1.67
C ASP A 219 -14.89 -3.31 -0.80
N ILE A 220 -14.66 -2.14 -0.21
CA ILE A 220 -15.56 -1.48 0.75
C ILE A 220 -16.78 -0.83 0.10
N SER A 221 -16.80 -0.69 -1.24
CA SER A 221 -17.96 -0.09 -1.92
C SER A 221 -19.12 -1.05 -2.12
N GLU A 222 -18.98 -2.35 -1.82
CA GLU A 222 -20.10 -3.30 -1.82
C GLU A 222 -20.93 -3.24 -0.54
N MET A 223 -20.38 -2.79 0.60
CA MET A 223 -21.13 -2.69 1.86
C MET A 223 -22.05 -1.45 1.95
N ILE A 224 -21.78 -0.40 1.18
CA ILE A 224 -22.56 0.86 1.21
C ILE A 224 -23.73 0.86 0.22
N ASP A 225 -23.68 0.06 -0.84
CA ASP A 225 -24.70 0.02 -1.92
C ASP A 225 -25.70 -1.14 -1.76
N GLY A 226 -25.58 -1.93 -0.69
CA GLY A 226 -26.37 -3.15 -0.45
C GLY A 226 -27.74 -2.96 0.19
N ASP A 227 -28.12 -1.73 0.57
CA ASP A 227 -29.31 -1.44 1.39
C ASP A 227 -30.51 -0.88 0.61
N ASP A 228 -30.48 -0.92 -0.73
CA ASP A 228 -31.62 -0.55 -1.57
C ASP A 228 -32.16 -1.77 -2.34
N LYS A 229 -32.79 -2.70 -1.60
CA LYS A 229 -33.73 -3.69 -2.15
C LYS A 229 -34.95 -3.89 -1.26
#